data_AF-A0A222F7Q6-F1
#
_entry.id   AF-A0A222F7Q6-F1
#
_cell.length_a   1.000
_cell.length_b   1.000
_cell.length_c   1.000
_cell.angle_alpha   90.00
_cell.angle_beta   90.00
_cell.angle_gamma   90.00
#
_symmetry.space_group_name_H-M   'P 1'
#
loop_
_entity.id
_entity.type
_entity.pdbx_description
1 polymer ?
#
loop_
_entity_poly.entity_id
_entity_poly.type
_entity_poly.pdbx_seq_one_letter_code
_entity_poly.pdbx_strand_id
1 'polypeptide(L)'
;MAEAATIGTTTETERPMAGTFDLDLSASAPREDLPPPMKALWWLKKGGFRLGPEWHEAHEICQTAEGEPAYDWIHGLCHLIEADHGNAAYWFRRAGRTPATQDPQDIWREIAASLG
;
A
#
# COMPACT_ATOMS: atom_id res chain seq x y z
N MET A 1 -23.51 10.86 -49.01
CA MET A 1 -23.14 12.23 -48.60
C MET A 1 -23.52 12.31 -47.12
N ALA A 2 -22.63 12.08 -46.16
CA ALA A 2 -21.60 13.02 -45.64
C ALA A 2 -22.30 14.34 -45.18
N GLU A 3 -22.21 14.88 -43.97
CA GLU A 3 -21.26 14.78 -42.84
C GLU A 3 -21.94 15.16 -41.50
N ALA A 4 -21.21 14.93 -40.41
CA ALA A 4 -21.55 15.24 -39.02
C ALA A 4 -21.18 16.68 -38.59
N ALA A 5 -21.73 17.12 -37.45
CA ALA A 5 -21.14 18.11 -36.53
C ALA A 5 -21.80 17.93 -35.15
N THR A 6 -21.21 17.14 -34.24
CA THR A 6 -20.32 17.57 -33.14
C THR A 6 -21.01 18.51 -32.14
N ILE A 7 -21.58 17.91 -31.10
CA ILE A 7 -21.83 18.57 -29.81
C ILE A 7 -20.53 18.50 -29.00
N GLY A 8 -19.91 19.67 -28.78
CA GLY A 8 -18.80 19.80 -27.86
C GLY A 8 -19.32 19.75 -26.43
N THR A 9 -19.16 18.61 -25.77
CA THR A 9 -19.24 18.54 -24.32
C THR A 9 -17.84 18.84 -23.79
N THR A 10 -17.65 20.06 -23.31
CA THR A 10 -16.45 20.42 -22.53
C THR A 10 -16.49 19.62 -21.24
N THR A 11 -15.76 18.51 -21.17
CA THR A 11 -15.48 17.88 -19.88
C THR A 11 -14.49 18.78 -19.17
N GLU A 12 -15.00 19.52 -18.19
CA GLU A 12 -14.20 20.19 -17.17
C GLU A 12 -13.21 19.16 -16.60
N THR A 13 -11.93 19.37 -16.87
CA THR A 13 -10.87 18.62 -16.21
C THR A 13 -10.86 19.07 -14.76
N GLU A 14 -11.62 18.36 -13.93
CA GLU A 14 -11.46 18.44 -12.49
C GLU A 14 -10.00 18.15 -12.18
N ARG A 15 -9.33 19.11 -11.56
CA ARG A 15 -7.99 18.93 -10.98
C ARG A 15 -8.07 17.74 -10.03
N PRO A 16 -7.26 16.67 -10.18
CA PRO A 16 -7.32 15.56 -9.25
C PRO A 16 -6.99 16.08 -7.85
N MET A 17 -7.96 15.92 -6.96
CA MET A 17 -7.74 16.01 -5.52
C MET A 17 -6.74 14.95 -5.09
N ALA A 18 -6.00 15.20 -4.02
CA ALA A 18 -4.96 14.36 -3.44
C ALA A 18 -5.19 12.86 -3.69
N GLY A 19 -4.20 12.22 -4.31
CA GLY A 19 -4.31 10.92 -4.97
C GLY A 19 -5.00 9.86 -4.14
N THR A 20 -6.13 9.37 -4.65
CA THR A 20 -6.77 8.15 -4.13
C THR A 20 -5.76 7.01 -4.18
N PHE A 21 -5.61 6.28 -3.07
CA PHE A 21 -4.84 5.04 -3.04
C PHE A 21 -5.49 4.03 -4.00
N ASP A 22 -4.94 3.96 -5.20
CA ASP A 22 -5.42 3.11 -6.29
C ASP A 22 -5.02 1.65 -5.99
N LEU A 23 -6.04 0.82 -5.80
CA LEU A 23 -5.91 -0.60 -5.49
C LEU A 23 -6.28 -1.47 -6.68
N ASP A 24 -5.99 -1.06 -7.92
CA ASP A 24 -6.11 -1.98 -9.04
C ASP A 24 -5.14 -3.16 -8.85
N LEU A 25 -5.65 -4.27 -8.30
CA LEU A 25 -4.90 -5.50 -8.06
C LEU A 25 -4.88 -6.42 -9.29
N SER A 26 -5.59 -6.05 -10.37
CA SER A 26 -5.54 -6.79 -11.64
C SER A 26 -4.22 -6.52 -12.39
N ALA A 27 -3.57 -5.40 -12.09
CA ALA A 27 -2.25 -5.07 -12.63
C ALA A 27 -1.15 -6.00 -12.09
N SER A 28 -0.08 -6.16 -12.87
CA SER A 28 1.08 -6.96 -12.46
C SER A 28 1.93 -6.28 -11.38
N ALA A 29 1.91 -4.94 -11.30
CA ALA A 29 2.70 -4.13 -10.36
C ALA A 29 1.90 -2.88 -9.95
N PRO A 30 2.22 -2.24 -8.81
CA PRO A 30 1.60 -0.97 -8.41
C PRO A 30 2.00 0.15 -9.37
N ARG A 31 1.21 1.22 -9.43
CA ARG A 31 1.53 2.40 -10.24
C ARG A 31 2.90 2.97 -9.86
N GLU A 32 3.66 3.41 -10.86
CA GLU A 32 5.01 3.94 -10.66
C GLU A 32 5.05 5.22 -9.84
N ASP A 33 3.99 6.02 -9.89
CA ASP A 33 3.87 7.30 -9.19
C ASP A 33 3.48 7.16 -7.71
N LEU A 34 3.16 5.95 -7.23
CA LEU A 34 2.89 5.72 -5.82
C LEU A 34 4.17 5.88 -4.97
N PRO A 35 4.08 6.55 -3.82
CA PRO A 35 5.15 6.53 -2.82
C PRO A 35 5.55 5.09 -2.44
N PRO A 36 6.83 4.81 -2.15
CA PRO A 36 7.27 3.45 -1.87
C PRO A 36 6.48 2.72 -0.76
N PRO A 37 6.13 3.34 0.39
CA PRO A 37 5.30 2.67 1.41
C PRO A 37 3.92 2.23 0.89
N MET A 38 3.30 3.03 0.02
CA MET A 38 2.03 2.68 -0.62
C MET A 38 2.19 1.52 -1.61
N LYS A 39 3.33 1.43 -2.31
CA LYS A 39 3.66 0.26 -3.15
C LYS A 39 3.81 -1.01 -2.31
N ALA A 40 4.47 -0.93 -1.14
CA ALA A 40 4.60 -2.07 -0.23
C ALA A 40 3.22 -2.55 0.27
N LEU A 41 2.33 -1.64 0.66
CA LEU A 41 0.95 -1.99 1.04
C LEU A 41 0.17 -2.61 -0.12
N TRP A 42 0.33 -2.11 -1.34
CA TRP A 42 -0.32 -2.69 -2.53
C TRP A 42 0.13 -4.14 -2.75
N TRP A 43 1.43 -4.42 -2.63
CA TRP A 43 1.98 -5.78 -2.74
C TRP A 43 1.41 -6.72 -1.67
N LEU A 44 1.40 -6.31 -0.40
CA LEU A 44 0.80 -7.13 0.67
C LEU A 44 -0.67 -7.47 0.39
N LYS A 45 -1.42 -6.50 -0.12
CA LYS A 45 -2.83 -6.69 -0.48
C LYS A 45 -3.00 -7.62 -1.68
N LYS A 46 -2.14 -7.50 -2.70
CA LYS A 46 -2.12 -8.38 -3.88
C LYS A 46 -1.79 -9.83 -3.51
N GLY A 47 -0.79 -10.04 -2.67
CA GLY A 47 -0.42 -11.37 -2.15
C GLY A 47 -1.47 -11.98 -1.21
N GLY A 48 -2.51 -11.22 -0.85
CA GLY A 48 -3.55 -11.66 0.06
C GLY A 48 -3.03 -11.94 1.47
N PHE A 49 -2.02 -11.18 1.91
CA PHE A 49 -1.36 -11.33 3.21
C PHE A 49 -0.82 -12.74 3.48
N ARG A 50 -0.11 -13.30 2.51
CA ARG A 50 0.57 -14.60 2.62
C ARG A 50 2.04 -14.46 2.25
N LEU A 51 2.86 -15.34 2.82
CA LEU A 51 4.24 -15.51 2.37
C LEU A 51 4.27 -15.88 0.88
N GLY A 52 5.13 -15.23 0.12
CA GLY A 52 5.22 -15.37 -1.32
C GLY A 52 5.96 -14.20 -1.97
N PRO A 53 6.03 -14.17 -3.31
CA PRO A 53 6.73 -13.13 -4.05
C PRO A 53 6.26 -11.72 -3.69
N GLU A 54 4.94 -11.50 -3.56
CA GLU A 54 4.39 -10.19 -3.23
C GLU A 54 4.74 -9.75 -1.80
N TRP A 55 4.77 -10.68 -0.85
CA TRP A 55 5.27 -10.37 0.50
C TRP A 55 6.75 -10.00 0.47
N HIS A 56 7.55 -10.69 -0.35
CA HIS A 56 8.98 -10.39 -0.49
C HIS A 56 9.21 -9.00 -1.08
N GLU A 57 8.49 -8.64 -2.15
CA GLU A 57 8.54 -7.30 -2.74
C GLU A 57 8.18 -6.20 -1.71
N ALA A 58 7.13 -6.42 -0.91
CA ALA A 58 6.78 -5.48 0.15
C ALA A 58 7.88 -5.36 1.23
N HIS A 59 8.46 -6.49 1.63
CA HIS A 59 9.54 -6.54 2.61
C HIS A 59 10.80 -5.82 2.11
N GLU A 60 11.23 -6.07 0.88
CA GLU A 60 12.39 -5.39 0.27
C GLU A 60 12.19 -3.86 0.20
N ILE A 61 10.98 -3.41 -0.17
CA ILE A 61 10.66 -1.96 -0.14
C ILE A 61 10.82 -1.40 1.27
N CYS A 62 10.35 -2.12 2.30
CA CYS A 62 10.50 -1.69 3.70
C CYS A 62 11.98 -1.54 4.09
N GLN A 63 12.83 -2.48 3.66
CA GLN A 63 14.27 -2.47 3.96
C GLN A 63 15.02 -1.24 3.41
N THR A 64 14.51 -0.63 2.34
CA THR A 64 15.18 0.54 1.71
C THR A 64 15.23 1.78 2.61
N ALA A 65 14.36 1.88 3.63
CA ALA A 65 14.28 3.04 4.51
C ALA A 65 13.88 2.67 5.95
N GLU A 66 14.43 1.57 6.49
CA GLU A 66 14.25 1.21 7.90
C GLU A 66 14.63 2.36 8.84
N GLY A 67 13.80 2.61 9.85
CA GLY A 67 13.90 3.78 10.74
C GLY A 67 12.92 4.89 10.40
N GLU A 68 12.38 4.90 9.18
CA GLU A 68 11.26 5.76 8.82
C GLU A 68 9.94 5.12 9.31
N PRO A 69 9.11 5.84 10.10
CA PRO A 69 7.95 5.23 10.77
C PRO A 69 6.96 4.49 9.85
N ALA A 70 6.76 4.98 8.62
CA ALA A 70 5.88 4.33 7.65
C ALA A 70 6.43 2.97 7.18
N TYR A 71 7.74 2.89 6.93
CA TYR A 71 8.41 1.67 6.49
C TYR A 71 8.46 0.67 7.63
N ASP A 72 8.85 1.10 8.83
CA ASP A 72 8.90 0.25 10.02
C ASP A 72 7.51 -0.33 10.38
N TRP A 73 6.43 0.45 10.19
CA TRP A 73 5.07 -0.04 10.47
C TRP A 73 4.67 -1.16 9.51
N ILE A 74 4.95 -0.99 8.22
CA ILE A 74 4.67 -2.01 7.20
C ILE A 74 5.58 -3.23 7.39
N HIS A 75 6.83 -3.03 7.80
CA HIS A 75 7.77 -4.11 8.13
C HIS A 75 7.24 -4.98 9.27
N GLY A 76 6.66 -4.36 10.30
CA GLY A 76 5.96 -5.08 11.37
C GLY A 76 4.80 -5.92 10.86
N LEU A 77 4.02 -5.41 9.89
CA LEU A 77 2.97 -6.18 9.23
C LEU A 77 3.54 -7.36 8.42
N CYS A 78 4.66 -7.19 7.71
CA CYS A 78 5.33 -8.28 7.01
C CYS A 78 5.71 -9.43 7.96
N HIS A 79 6.32 -9.14 9.11
CA HIS A 79 6.68 -10.17 10.08
C HIS A 79 5.49 -10.78 10.80
N LEU A 80 4.39 -10.03 10.95
CA LEU A 80 3.14 -10.61 11.44
C LEU A 80 2.58 -11.66 10.47
N ILE A 81 2.63 -11.38 9.15
CA ILE A 81 2.21 -12.33 8.10
C ILE A 81 3.11 -13.57 8.07
N GLU A 82 4.39 -13.43 8.40
CA GLU A 82 5.35 -14.52 8.57
C GLU A 82 5.12 -15.35 9.85
N ALA A 83 4.25 -14.88 10.75
CA ALA A 83 4.05 -15.40 12.11
C ALA A 83 5.29 -15.24 13.03
N ASP A 84 6.22 -14.34 12.71
CA ASP A 84 7.28 -13.89 13.61
C ASP A 84 6.77 -12.74 14.50
N HIS A 85 5.97 -13.10 15.50
CA HIS A 85 5.32 -12.11 16.38
C HIS A 85 6.33 -11.29 17.19
N GLY A 86 7.48 -11.87 17.53
CA GLY A 86 8.53 -11.19 18.30
C GLY A 86 9.15 -10.05 17.50
N ASN A 87 9.48 -10.33 16.24
CA ASN A 87 10.04 -9.34 15.34
C ASN A 87 8.98 -8.33 14.88
N ALA A 88 7.75 -8.78 14.60
CA ALA A 88 6.62 -7.88 14.32
C ALA A 88 6.44 -6.84 15.44
N ALA A 89 6.44 -7.26 16.70
CA ALA A 89 6.34 -6.37 17.85
C ALA A 89 7.53 -5.40 17.99
N TYR A 90 8.74 -5.82 17.60
CA TYR A 90 9.91 -4.95 17.54
C TYR A 90 9.70 -3.82 16.52
N TRP A 91 9.29 -4.15 15.30
CA TRP A 91 9.07 -3.17 14.23
C TRP A 91 7.90 -2.23 14.50
N PHE A 92 6.77 -2.75 14.99
CA PHE A 92 5.64 -1.94 15.45
C PHE A 92 6.06 -0.91 16.52
N ARG A 93 6.87 -1.32 17.50
CA ARG A 93 7.42 -0.39 18.50
C ARG A 93 8.36 0.64 17.87
N ARG A 94 9.21 0.25 16.92
CA ARG A 94 10.12 1.15 16.20
C ARG A 94 9.33 2.22 15.43
N ALA A 95 8.19 1.85 14.86
CA ALA A 95 7.24 2.75 14.20
C ALA A 95 6.42 3.64 15.16
N GLY A 96 6.51 3.42 16.49
CA GLY A 96 5.69 4.12 17.48
C GLY A 96 4.21 3.73 17.45
N ARG A 97 3.88 2.55 16.90
CA ARG A 97 2.50 2.09 16.67
C ARG A 97 2.35 0.65 17.14
N THR A 98 1.49 0.40 18.12
CA THR A 98 1.12 -0.98 18.50
C THR A 98 -0.30 -1.26 17.98
N PRO A 99 -0.49 -2.23 17.08
CA PRO A 99 -1.82 -2.54 16.57
C PRO A 99 -2.74 -3.11 17.66
N ALA A 100 -4.04 -2.81 17.57
CA ALA A 100 -5.04 -3.31 18.53
C ALA A 100 -5.50 -4.75 18.24
N THR A 101 -5.06 -5.31 17.10
CA THR A 101 -5.45 -6.62 16.56
C THR A 101 -4.23 -7.33 15.99
N GLN A 102 -4.35 -8.63 15.72
CA GLN A 102 -3.37 -9.42 14.97
C GLN A 102 -3.87 -9.82 13.58
N ASP A 103 -5.01 -9.28 13.14
CA ASP A 103 -5.51 -9.51 11.78
C ASP A 103 -4.72 -8.64 10.77
N PRO A 104 -4.01 -9.23 9.79
CA PRO A 104 -3.20 -8.46 8.84
C PRO A 104 -4.01 -7.46 8.02
N GLN A 105 -5.27 -7.79 7.71
CA GLN A 105 -6.12 -6.96 6.88
C GLN A 105 -6.62 -5.72 7.63
N ASP A 106 -6.89 -5.83 8.92
CA ASP A 106 -7.18 -4.68 9.79
C ASP A 106 -5.98 -3.74 9.92
N ILE A 107 -4.80 -4.28 10.25
CA ILE A 107 -3.58 -3.48 10.41
C ILE A 107 -3.23 -2.78 9.10
N TRP A 108 -3.32 -3.49 7.98
CA TRP A 108 -3.12 -2.91 6.66
C TRP A 108 -4.06 -1.70 6.40
N ARG A 109 -5.33 -1.79 6.81
CA ARG A 109 -6.28 -0.67 6.68
C ARG A 109 -5.86 0.52 7.53
N GLU A 110 -5.40 0.28 8.75
CA GLU A 110 -4.90 1.34 9.65
C GLU A 110 -3.70 2.07 9.05
N ILE A 111 -2.73 1.30 8.51
CA ILE A 111 -1.55 1.90 7.87
C ILE A 111 -1.96 2.69 6.62
N ALA A 112 -2.77 2.09 5.74
CA ALA A 112 -3.21 2.73 4.50
C ALA A 112 -3.94 4.07 4.77
N ALA A 113 -4.81 4.10 5.79
CA ALA A 113 -5.51 5.30 6.21
C ALA A 113 -4.59 6.38 6.81
N SER A 114 -3.42 6.01 7.33
CA SER A 114 -2.43 6.96 7.86
C SER A 114 -1.52 7.57 6.78
N LEU A 115 -1.52 7.02 5.56
CA LEU A 115 -0.65 7.45 4.46
C LEU A 115 -1.38 8.20 3.33
N GLY A 116 -2.72 8.15 3.30
CA GLY A 116 -3.58 8.91 2.39
C GLY A 116 -4.09 10.21 3.03
#